data_AF-A0A7D9IPH8-F1
#
_entry.id   AF-A0A7D9IPH8-F1
#
_cell.length_a   1.000
_cell.length_b   1.000
_cell.length_c   1.000
_cell.angle_alpha   90.00
_cell.angle_beta   90.00
_cell.angle_gamma   90.00
#
_symmetry.space_group_name_H-M   'P 1'
#
loop_
_entity.id
_entity.type
_entity.pdbx_description
1 polymer ?
#
loop_
_entity_poly.entity_id
_entity_poly.type
_entity_poly.pdbx_seq_one_letter_code
_entity_poly.pdbx_strand_id
1 'polypeptide(L)'
;MEAKILCILVVFCFGISAIVGQQCADKLNYCSQWPDSYCTDYLDYMKTNCPKKCGYCTTVPTTVPGTGCSDKQSQSNCVRWKNSGYCADGHKYQQYMKDNCKKTCGFCGGSTKPTGATTKPTNPTQPSGKLKIKAGFYLF
;
A
#
# COMPACT_ATOMS: atom_id res chain seq x y z
N MET A 1 30.85 32.76 -32.52
CA MET A 1 30.99 33.48 -31.23
C MET A 1 29.58 33.93 -30.86
N GLU A 2 28.83 33.37 -29.91
CA GLU A 2 29.11 32.39 -28.86
C GLU A 2 27.84 31.54 -28.65
N ALA A 3 27.87 30.28 -29.10
CA ALA A 3 26.95 29.22 -28.70
C ALA A 3 27.58 28.45 -27.53
N LYS A 4 27.73 29.11 -26.38
CA LYS A 4 28.14 28.53 -25.09
C LYS A 4 27.30 29.04 -23.91
N ILE A 5 26.12 29.59 -24.21
CA ILE A 5 24.97 29.77 -23.29
C ILE A 5 24.30 28.39 -23.06
N LEU A 6 25.13 27.38 -22.86
CA LEU A 6 24.74 25.97 -22.78
C LEU A 6 25.32 25.41 -21.49
N CYS A 7 24.46 25.28 -20.48
CA CYS A 7 24.53 24.25 -19.44
C CYS A 7 25.75 24.17 -18.48
N ILE A 8 26.60 25.19 -18.32
CA ILE A 8 27.71 25.10 -17.34
C ILE A 8 27.44 25.86 -16.04
N LEU A 9 26.55 26.86 -16.01
CA LEU A 9 26.26 27.65 -14.79
C LEU A 9 25.00 27.23 -14.01
N VAL A 10 24.30 26.17 -14.43
CA VAL A 10 23.14 25.64 -13.68
C VAL A 10 23.36 24.23 -13.13
N VAL A 11 24.56 23.67 -13.31
CA VAL A 11 24.92 22.35 -12.74
C VAL A 11 25.43 22.46 -11.30
N PHE A 12 25.25 23.61 -10.64
CA PHE A 12 25.52 23.81 -9.21
C PHE A 12 24.42 24.55 -8.42
N CYS A 13 23.16 24.56 -8.89
CA CYS A 13 22.03 25.06 -8.08
C CYS A 13 20.94 24.02 -7.77
N PHE A 14 20.90 22.86 -8.44
CA PHE A 14 20.00 21.76 -8.07
C PHE A 14 20.66 20.40 -8.34
N GLY A 15 21.87 20.22 -7.82
CA GLY A 15 22.55 18.94 -7.82
C GLY A 15 21.80 17.93 -6.96
N ILE A 16 21.34 16.86 -7.61
CA ILE A 16 20.97 15.55 -7.08
C ILE A 16 19.87 15.50 -6.02
N SER A 17 18.69 15.07 -6.47
CA SER A 17 17.63 14.45 -5.68
C SER A 17 18.21 13.40 -4.72
N ALA A 18 18.61 13.81 -3.52
CA ALA A 18 18.72 12.91 -2.40
C ALA A 18 17.29 12.57 -1.94
N ILE A 19 16.59 11.73 -2.69
CA ILE A 19 15.67 10.76 -2.07
C ILE A 19 16.54 9.65 -1.49
N VAL A 20 17.60 10.01 -0.76
CA VAL A 20 18.20 9.10 0.18
C VAL A 20 17.21 9.13 1.32
N GLY A 21 16.33 8.12 1.36
CA GLY A 21 15.52 7.87 2.54
C GLY A 21 16.44 7.98 3.73
N GLN A 22 16.16 8.95 4.61
CA GLN A 22 16.97 9.28 5.76
C GLN A 22 17.19 7.98 6.52
N GLN A 23 18.36 7.35 6.34
CA GLN A 23 18.62 6.04 6.93
C GLN A 23 18.47 6.22 8.43
N CYS A 24 17.52 5.52 9.02
CA CYS A 24 17.35 5.60 10.45
C CYS A 24 18.60 5.01 11.11
N ALA A 25 19.35 5.89 11.77
CA ALA A 25 20.62 5.58 12.39
C ALA A 25 20.74 6.35 13.71
N ASP A 26 21.54 5.80 14.61
CA ASP A 26 21.95 6.48 15.83
C ASP A 26 22.85 7.68 15.46
N LYS A 27 22.52 8.85 16.01
CA LYS A 27 23.28 10.09 15.84
C LYS A 27 24.47 10.18 16.80
N LEU A 28 24.34 9.56 17.97
CA LEU A 28 25.38 9.56 18.99
C LEU A 28 26.17 8.25 18.90
N ASN A 29 27.49 8.34 18.94
CA ASN A 29 28.40 7.18 18.87
C ASN A 29 28.39 6.30 20.13
N TYR A 30 27.82 6.79 21.23
CA TYR A 30 27.70 6.08 22.51
C TYR A 30 26.30 5.53 22.77
N CYS A 31 25.42 5.46 21.76
CA CYS A 31 24.06 4.95 21.95
C CYS A 31 24.05 3.56 22.60
N SER A 32 24.93 2.64 22.17
CA SER A 32 25.05 1.27 22.71
C SER A 32 25.36 1.19 24.21
N GLN A 33 25.86 2.26 24.82
CA GLN A 33 26.23 2.30 26.23
C GLN A 33 25.03 2.61 27.14
N TRP A 34 23.94 3.16 26.59
CA TRP A 34 22.76 3.49 27.38
C TRP A 34 22.00 2.24 27.84
N PRO A 35 21.43 2.22 29.06
CA PRO A 35 20.51 1.17 29.48
C PRO A 35 19.30 1.06 28.55
N ASP A 36 18.67 -0.11 28.46
CA ASP A 36 17.47 -0.29 27.62
C ASP A 36 16.25 0.46 28.17
N SER A 37 16.19 0.72 29.48
CA SER A 37 15.13 1.54 30.09
C SER A 37 15.10 2.97 29.54
N TYR A 38 16.23 3.49 29.02
CA TYR A 38 16.27 4.83 28.45
C TYR A 38 15.38 4.96 27.21
N CYS A 39 15.16 3.86 26.50
CA CYS A 39 14.24 3.84 25.38
C CYS A 39 12.84 4.29 25.83
N THR A 40 12.36 3.85 26.99
CA THR A 40 11.05 4.26 27.53
C THR A 40 11.12 5.53 28.35
N ASP A 41 12.11 5.66 29.23
CA ASP A 41 12.19 6.74 30.22
C ASP A 41 12.56 8.09 29.59
N TYR A 42 13.31 8.04 28.47
CA TYR A 42 13.75 9.19 27.69
C TYR A 42 13.31 9.07 26.24
N LEU A 43 12.05 8.65 26.03
CA LEU A 43 11.48 8.28 24.74
C LEU A 43 11.81 9.26 23.60
N ASP A 44 11.54 10.54 23.77
CA ASP A 44 11.73 11.54 22.70
C ASP A 44 13.22 11.81 22.42
N TYR A 45 14.04 11.80 23.47
CA TYR A 45 15.49 11.93 23.34
C TYR A 45 16.09 10.73 22.59
N MET A 46 15.66 9.51 22.95
CA MET A 46 16.14 8.29 22.32
C MET A 46 15.60 8.14 20.89
N LYS A 47 14.35 8.51 20.59
CA LYS A 47 13.85 8.61 19.21
C LYS A 47 14.66 9.57 18.34
N THR A 48 15.13 10.66 18.93
CA THR A 48 15.86 11.69 18.18
C THR A 48 17.32 11.32 17.94
N ASN A 49 17.96 10.72 18.94
CA ASN A 49 19.42 10.56 18.97
C ASN A 49 19.90 9.12 18.85
N CYS A 50 19.11 8.16 19.32
CA CYS A 50 19.43 6.73 19.31
C CYS A 50 18.27 5.86 18.80
N PRO A 51 17.61 6.21 17.68
CA PRO A 51 16.42 5.48 17.22
C PRO A 51 16.74 4.05 16.78
N LYS A 52 17.97 3.75 16.39
CA LYS A 52 18.37 2.40 16.00
C LYS A 52 18.56 1.53 17.23
N LYS A 53 19.24 2.02 18.29
CA LYS A 53 19.35 1.27 19.56
C LYS A 53 17.98 0.85 20.10
N CYS A 54 17.05 1.79 20.10
CA CYS A 54 15.74 1.57 20.72
C CYS A 54 14.68 0.98 19.77
N GLY A 55 15.06 0.61 18.54
CA GLY A 55 14.12 0.05 17.57
C GLY A 55 13.05 1.04 17.07
N TYR A 56 13.28 2.35 17.24
CA TYR A 56 12.42 3.43 16.74
C TYR A 56 12.62 3.76 15.28
N CYS A 57 13.54 3.06 14.63
CA CYS A 57 13.59 2.98 13.19
C CYS A 57 12.32 2.32 12.64
N THR A 58 11.27 3.12 12.49
CA THR A 58 10.22 2.79 11.55
C THR A 58 10.82 3.01 10.18
N THR A 59 10.91 1.94 9.40
CA THR A 59 10.92 2.12 7.95
C THR A 59 9.62 2.85 7.67
N VAL A 60 9.67 4.17 7.45
CA VAL A 60 8.61 4.80 6.66
C VAL A 60 8.53 3.89 5.44
N PRO A 61 7.41 3.21 5.17
CA PRO A 61 7.27 2.51 3.92
C PRO A 61 7.58 3.61 2.91
N THR A 62 8.74 3.50 2.26
CA THR A 62 8.99 4.31 1.10
C THR A 62 7.83 3.89 0.23
N THR A 63 6.82 4.75 0.13
CA THR A 63 5.90 4.70 -0.97
C THR A 63 6.79 4.94 -2.16
N VAL A 64 7.47 3.89 -2.61
CA VAL A 64 7.68 3.66 -4.02
C VAL A 64 6.30 3.98 -4.57
N PRO A 65 6.15 5.03 -5.39
CA PRO A 65 4.93 5.20 -6.13
C PRO A 65 4.77 3.86 -6.86
N GLY A 66 3.94 2.98 -6.32
CA GLY A 66 3.61 1.73 -6.95
C GLY A 66 2.82 2.18 -8.14
N THR A 67 3.48 2.26 -9.30
CA THR A 67 2.97 2.82 -10.56
C THR A 67 1.81 1.98 -11.14
N GLY A 68 1.03 1.30 -10.30
CA GLY A 68 -0.08 0.47 -10.72
C GLY A 68 -1.13 0.17 -9.67
N CYS A 69 -0.97 0.53 -8.38
CA CYS A 69 -2.01 0.24 -7.37
C CYS A 69 -2.57 1.45 -6.62
N SER A 70 -3.53 2.08 -7.27
CA SER A 70 -4.41 3.10 -6.70
C SER A 70 -5.86 2.77 -6.99
N ASP A 71 -6.78 3.30 -6.19
CA ASP A 71 -8.19 3.28 -6.53
C ASP A 71 -8.45 4.30 -7.65
N LYS A 72 -9.23 3.91 -8.65
CA LYS A 72 -9.74 4.83 -9.69
C LYS A 72 -10.97 5.58 -9.22
N GLN A 73 -11.75 4.97 -8.32
CA GLN A 73 -12.92 5.62 -7.73
C GLN A 73 -12.58 6.45 -6.51
N SER A 74 -13.52 7.31 -6.12
CA SER A 74 -13.38 8.10 -4.91
C SER A 74 -13.25 7.21 -3.67
N GLN A 75 -12.45 7.66 -2.71
CA GLN A 75 -12.24 6.95 -1.45
C GLN A 75 -13.58 6.65 -0.74
N SER A 76 -14.51 7.60 -0.75
CA SER A 76 -15.83 7.44 -0.14
C SER A 76 -16.64 6.31 -0.78
N ASN A 77 -16.63 6.21 -2.11
CA ASN A 77 -17.31 5.13 -2.83
C ASN A 77 -16.66 3.78 -2.56
N CYS A 78 -15.33 3.70 -2.68
CA CYS A 78 -14.61 2.45 -2.48
C CYS A 78 -14.77 1.90 -1.05
N VAL A 79 -14.71 2.77 -0.03
CA VAL A 79 -14.96 2.38 1.37
C VAL A 79 -16.40 1.90 1.56
N ARG A 80 -17.39 2.65 1.04
CA ARG A 80 -18.81 2.26 1.13
C ARG A 80 -19.06 0.89 0.50
N TRP A 81 -18.52 0.63 -0.69
CA TRP A 81 -18.72 -0.64 -1.39
C TRP A 81 -17.95 -1.79 -0.76
N LYS A 82 -16.74 -1.55 -0.24
CA LYS A 82 -16.01 -2.52 0.58
C LYS A 82 -16.84 -2.95 1.78
N ASN A 83 -17.39 -1.99 2.53
CA ASN A 83 -18.25 -2.26 3.69
C ASN A 83 -19.56 -2.95 3.30
N SER A 84 -19.99 -2.80 2.05
CA SER A 84 -21.14 -3.52 1.49
C SER A 84 -20.79 -4.93 0.98
N GLY A 85 -19.55 -5.40 1.19
CA GLY A 85 -19.09 -6.73 0.80
C GLY A 85 -18.67 -6.89 -0.65
N TYR A 86 -18.52 -5.81 -1.42
CA TYR A 86 -18.33 -5.91 -2.88
C TYR A 86 -16.94 -6.43 -3.28
N CYS A 87 -15.99 -6.44 -2.33
CA CYS A 87 -14.68 -7.05 -2.51
C CYS A 87 -14.70 -8.58 -2.36
N ALA A 88 -15.78 -9.19 -1.86
CA ALA A 88 -15.85 -10.62 -1.60
C ALA A 88 -15.72 -11.45 -2.90
N ASP A 89 -15.12 -12.63 -2.77
CA ASP A 89 -15.00 -13.57 -3.88
C ASP A 89 -16.39 -13.99 -4.39
N GLY A 90 -16.54 -14.02 -5.72
CA GLY A 90 -17.80 -14.38 -6.36
C GLY A 90 -18.89 -13.30 -6.29
N HIS A 91 -18.63 -12.14 -5.68
CA HIS A 91 -19.58 -11.04 -5.69
C HIS A 91 -19.75 -10.46 -7.11
N LYS A 92 -20.99 -10.12 -7.49
CA LYS A 92 -21.31 -9.58 -8.83
C LYS A 92 -20.50 -8.34 -9.23
N TYR A 93 -19.97 -7.59 -8.27
CA TYR A 93 -19.15 -6.39 -8.49
C TYR A 93 -17.66 -6.60 -8.22
N GLN A 94 -17.20 -7.82 -7.90
CA GLN A 94 -15.81 -8.09 -7.55
C GLN A 94 -14.86 -7.59 -8.65
N GLN A 95 -15.18 -7.83 -9.93
CA GLN A 95 -14.35 -7.36 -11.04
C GLN A 95 -14.30 -5.83 -11.12
N TYR A 96 -15.45 -5.17 -10.96
CA TYR A 96 -15.49 -3.71 -10.89
C TYR A 96 -14.64 -3.17 -9.73
N MET A 97 -14.66 -3.85 -8.58
CA MET A 97 -13.83 -3.50 -7.43
C MET A 97 -12.35 -3.76 -7.68
N LYS A 98 -11.96 -4.82 -8.42
CA LYS A 98 -10.59 -5.05 -8.90
C LYS A 98 -10.08 -3.94 -9.82
N ASP A 99 -10.96 -3.35 -10.63
CA ASP A 99 -10.56 -2.31 -11.57
C ASP A 99 -10.53 -0.91 -10.94
N ASN A 100 -11.47 -0.62 -10.03
CA ASN A 100 -11.73 0.74 -9.54
C ASN A 100 -11.37 0.95 -8.07
N CYS A 101 -11.33 -0.11 -7.26
CA CYS A 101 -11.12 -0.04 -5.81
C CYS A 101 -10.08 -1.07 -5.33
N LYS A 102 -9.10 -1.38 -6.18
CA LYS A 102 -8.05 -2.39 -5.92
C LYS A 102 -7.24 -2.15 -4.67
N LYS A 103 -6.90 -0.89 -4.35
CA LYS A 103 -6.18 -0.56 -3.13
C LYS A 103 -7.08 -0.75 -1.92
N THR A 104 -8.29 -0.18 -1.97
CA THR A 104 -9.25 -0.30 -0.86
C THR A 104 -9.62 -1.77 -0.56
N CYS A 105 -9.82 -2.59 -1.59
CA CYS A 105 -10.12 -4.02 -1.46
C CYS A 105 -8.90 -4.91 -1.20
N GLY A 106 -7.68 -4.37 -1.21
CA GLY A 106 -6.45 -5.16 -0.98
C GLY A 106 -6.03 -6.04 -2.17
N PHE A 107 -6.53 -5.77 -3.38
CA PHE A 107 -6.19 -6.51 -4.60
C PHE A 107 -4.83 -6.12 -5.22
N CYS A 108 -4.00 -5.37 -4.51
CA CYS A 108 -2.71 -4.88 -5.00
C CYS A 108 -1.62 -5.96 -5.18
N GLY A 109 -1.93 -7.25 -4.98
CA GLY A 109 -1.01 -8.37 -5.21
C GLY A 109 -1.21 -9.01 -6.58
N GLY A 110 -0.39 -8.62 -7.56
CA GLY A 110 0.03 -9.41 -8.73
C GLY A 110 -1.02 -10.04 -9.66
N SER A 111 -1.14 -9.49 -10.88
CA SER A 111 -1.21 -10.29 -12.13
C SER A 111 -0.97 -9.39 -13.34
N THR A 112 0.31 -9.15 -13.66
CA THR A 112 0.71 -9.02 -15.07
C THR A 112 0.57 -10.39 -15.71
N LYS A 113 -0.57 -10.64 -16.36
CA LYS A 113 -0.62 -11.62 -17.45
C LYS A 113 -0.97 -10.84 -18.72
N PRO A 114 -0.14 -10.93 -19.79
CA PRO A 114 -0.41 -10.23 -21.04
C PRO A 114 -1.73 -10.70 -21.64
N THR A 115 -2.42 -9.73 -22.24
CA THR A 115 -3.57 -9.81 -23.12
C THR A 115 -3.56 -11.05 -24.01
N GLY A 116 -4.62 -11.85 -23.91
CA GLY A 116 -5.01 -12.82 -24.93
C GLY A 116 -6.48 -12.59 -25.25
N ALA A 117 -6.76 -12.21 -26.49
CA ALA A 117 -8.06 -11.86 -27.01
C ALA A 117 -9.09 -13.01 -26.92
N THR A 118 -10.36 -12.60 -26.78
CA THR A 118 -11.59 -13.16 -27.37
C THR A 118 -11.70 -14.69 -27.49
N THR A 119 -12.61 -15.27 -26.71
CA THR A 119 -13.79 -15.96 -27.29
C THR A 119 -14.94 -15.93 -26.28
N LYS A 120 -16.09 -15.43 -26.74
CA LYS A 120 -17.40 -15.67 -26.15
C LYS A 120 -17.76 -17.15 -26.34
N PRO A 121 -18.26 -17.84 -25.32
CA PRO A 121 -19.28 -18.86 -25.54
C PRO A 121 -20.60 -18.40 -24.93
N THR A 122 -21.64 -18.70 -25.69
CA THR A 122 -23.03 -18.33 -25.49
C THR A 122 -23.62 -19.11 -24.31
N ASN A 123 -24.49 -18.46 -23.55
CA ASN A 123 -25.37 -19.04 -22.54
C ASN A 123 -26.14 -20.26 -23.07
N PRO A 124 -26.42 -21.25 -22.21
CA PRO A 124 -27.81 -21.66 -22.06
C PRO A 124 -28.29 -21.59 -20.60
N THR A 125 -29.49 -21.02 -20.50
CA THR A 125 -30.34 -20.71 -19.35
C THR A 125 -30.66 -21.89 -18.42
N GLN A 126 -30.97 -21.54 -17.15
CA GLN A 126 -31.94 -22.17 -16.22
C GLN A 126 -31.45 -23.24 -15.20
N PRO A 127 -32.14 -23.50 -14.06
CA PRO A 127 -33.05 -22.70 -13.22
C PRO A 127 -32.54 -22.46 -11.79
N SER A 128 -33.20 -21.51 -11.12
CA SER A 128 -33.22 -21.26 -9.68
C SER A 128 -33.66 -22.50 -8.86
N GLY A 129 -32.79 -22.94 -7.94
CA GLY A 129 -33.06 -23.96 -6.93
C GLY A 129 -33.10 -23.36 -5.51
N LYS A 130 -34.15 -23.71 -4.77
CA LYS A 130 -34.63 -23.11 -3.52
C LYS A 130 -33.61 -23.07 -2.36
N LEU A 131 -33.61 -21.93 -1.67
CA LEU A 131 -33.18 -21.74 -0.27
C LEU A 131 -33.86 -22.80 0.62
N LYS A 132 -33.07 -23.66 1.28
CA LYS A 132 -33.54 -24.48 2.41
C LYS A 132 -32.95 -23.90 3.69
N ILE A 133 -33.76 -23.08 4.36
CA ILE A 133 -33.57 -22.70 5.76
C ILE A 133 -33.84 -23.97 6.57
N LYS A 134 -32.83 -24.58 7.21
CA LYS A 134 -33.08 -25.53 8.29
C LYS A 134 -33.17 -24.73 9.58
N ALA A 135 -34.42 -24.52 10.01
CA ALA A 135 -34.75 -24.10 11.36
C ALA A 135 -34.31 -25.19 12.36
N GLY A 136 -33.77 -24.75 13.49
CA GLY A 136 -33.82 -25.33 14.84
C GLY A 136 -33.57 -26.83 15.05
N PHE A 137 -32.72 -27.16 16.02
CA PHE A 137 -33.19 -27.67 17.31
C PHE A 137 -32.00 -27.66 18.28
N TYR A 138 -32.08 -26.79 19.30
CA TYR A 138 -31.29 -26.87 20.53
C TYR A 138 -31.75 -28.11 21.30
N LEU A 139 -30.81 -28.97 21.67
CA LEU A 139 -30.94 -29.93 22.76
C LEU A 139 -29.59 -30.03 23.47
N PHE A 140 -29.45 -29.29 24.58
CA PHE A 140 -28.88 -29.73 25.85
C PHE A 140 -29.52 -28.85 26.94
#